data_AF-A0A363TV91-F1
#
_entry.id   AF-A0A363TV91-F1
#
_cell.length_a   1.000
_cell.length_b   1.000
_cell.length_c   1.000
_cell.angle_alpha   90.00
_cell.angle_beta   90.00
_cell.angle_gamma   90.00
#
_symmetry.space_group_name_H-M   'P 1'
#
loop_
_entity.id
_entity.type
_entity.pdbx_description
1 polymer ?
#
loop_
_entity_poly.entity_id
_entity_poly.type
_entity_poly.pdbx_seq_one_letter_code
_entity_poly.pdbx_strand_id
1 'polypeptide(L)'
;DVMNKQRTVIYDLRKEVLAGEDLRDMVMEMTGEVAEDLAHRFSDAREYPEQWDLPALRDAVVAQFGYRLDLPQEEVPKLQQDSLAVRVREGAEAAYARKEEEYGADAMRYLERMFLLSTI
;
A
#
# COMPACT_ATOMS: atom_id res chain seq x y z
N ASP A 1 -7.13 -25.51 -17.79
CA ASP A 1 -8.12 -24.41 -17.63
C ASP A 1 -7.70 -23.31 -16.64
N VAL A 2 -6.40 -23.07 -16.45
CA VAL A 2 -5.85 -21.99 -15.61
C VAL A 2 -5.64 -20.70 -16.44
N MET A 3 -5.23 -20.88 -17.70
CA MET A 3 -5.01 -19.80 -18.66
C MET A 3 -6.28 -19.05 -19.07
N ASN A 4 -7.47 -19.66 -18.94
CA ASN A 4 -8.74 -18.97 -19.18
C ASN A 4 -9.12 -18.11 -17.97
N LYS A 5 -9.01 -18.64 -16.75
CA LYS A 5 -9.33 -17.90 -15.52
C LYS A 5 -8.46 -16.67 -15.32
N GLN A 6 -7.15 -16.76 -15.56
CA GLN A 6 -6.25 -15.60 -15.47
C GLN A 6 -6.54 -14.54 -16.54
N ARG A 7 -6.87 -14.95 -17.78
CA ARG A 7 -7.28 -14.00 -18.82
C ARG A 7 -8.58 -13.29 -18.48
N THR A 8 -9.57 -14.01 -17.95
CA THR A 8 -10.84 -13.42 -17.53
C THR A 8 -10.63 -12.34 -16.46
N VAL A 9 -9.82 -12.60 -15.43
CA VAL A 9 -9.52 -11.62 -14.36
C VAL A 9 -8.87 -10.34 -14.93
N ILE A 10 -7.91 -10.47 -15.85
CA ILE A 10 -7.26 -9.30 -16.49
C ILE A 10 -8.26 -8.47 -17.31
N TYR A 11 -9.15 -9.12 -18.05
CA TYR A 11 -10.15 -8.42 -18.86
C TYR A 11 -11.23 -7.76 -18.01
N ASP A 12 -11.65 -8.40 -16.92
CA ASP A 12 -12.61 -7.84 -15.98
C ASP A 12 -12.02 -6.61 -15.27
N LEU A 13 -10.79 -6.71 -14.80
CA LEU A 13 -10.06 -5.59 -14.19
C LEU A 13 -9.88 -4.41 -15.18
N ARG A 14 -9.51 -4.69 -16.43
CA ARG A 14 -9.44 -3.64 -17.48
C ARG A 14 -10.80 -3.01 -17.76
N LYS A 15 -11.89 -3.79 -17.70
CA LYS A 15 -13.24 -3.30 -17.93
C LYS A 15 -13.72 -2.42 -16.78
N GLU A 16 -13.44 -2.77 -15.54
CA GLU A 16 -13.72 -1.95 -14.34
C GLU A 16 -12.97 -0.62 -14.40
N VAL A 17 -11.68 -0.66 -14.77
CA VAL A 17 -10.84 0.54 -14.94
C VAL A 17 -11.40 1.48 -16.02
N LEU A 18 -11.95 0.92 -17.10
CA LEU A 18 -12.56 1.68 -18.20
C LEU A 18 -14.01 2.12 -17.92
N ALA A 19 -14.71 1.44 -17.00
CA ALA A 19 -16.09 1.75 -16.62
C ALA A 19 -16.20 3.01 -15.74
N GLY A 20 -15.08 3.52 -15.23
CA GLY A 20 -15.04 4.74 -14.42
C GLY A 20 -15.44 4.53 -12.96
N GLU A 21 -15.39 3.28 -12.47
CA GLU A 21 -15.54 2.98 -11.04
C GLU A 21 -14.39 3.59 -10.23
N ASP A 22 -14.60 3.82 -8.94
CA ASP A 22 -13.65 4.55 -8.10
C ASP A 22 -12.37 3.74 -7.89
N LEU A 23 -11.38 4.01 -8.74
CA LEU A 23 -10.06 3.38 -8.72
C LEU A 23 -9.30 3.65 -7.44
N ARG A 24 -9.72 4.67 -6.67
CA ARG A 24 -9.17 4.93 -5.36
C ARG A 24 -9.31 3.70 -4.47
N ASP A 25 -10.50 3.12 -4.37
CA ASP A 25 -10.76 2.03 -3.42
C ASP A 25 -9.88 0.82 -3.74
N MET A 26 -9.76 0.49 -5.03
CA MET A 26 -8.85 -0.56 -5.52
C MET A 26 -7.38 -0.24 -5.20
N VAL A 27 -6.93 0.99 -5.43
CA VAL A 27 -5.55 1.40 -5.11
C VAL A 27 -5.31 1.38 -3.59
N MET A 28 -6.31 1.75 -2.78
CA MET A 28 -6.23 1.71 -1.31
C MET A 28 -6.19 0.26 -0.80
N GLU A 29 -6.96 -0.64 -1.40
CA GLU A 29 -6.91 -2.08 -1.08
C GLU A 29 -5.52 -2.66 -1.38
N MET A 30 -5.00 -2.45 -2.59
CA MET A 30 -3.64 -2.86 -2.96
C MET A 30 -2.57 -2.23 -2.05
N THR A 31 -2.76 -0.98 -1.65
CA THR A 31 -1.87 -0.29 -0.70
C THR A 31 -1.89 -0.98 0.67
N GLY A 32 -3.07 -1.39 1.14
CA GLY A 32 -3.23 -2.13 2.38
C GLY A 32 -2.50 -3.47 2.36
N GLU A 33 -2.67 -4.25 1.29
CA GLU A 33 -1.97 -5.55 1.14
C GLU A 33 -0.44 -5.38 1.18
N VAL A 34 0.10 -4.40 0.45
CA VAL A 34 1.55 -4.14 0.46
C VAL A 34 2.03 -3.63 1.82
N ALA A 35 1.23 -2.84 2.53
CA ALA A 35 1.55 -2.37 3.87
C ALA A 35 1.62 -3.52 4.88
N GLU A 36 0.66 -4.45 4.82
CA GLU A 36 0.64 -5.68 5.62
C GLU A 36 1.86 -6.55 5.33
N ASP A 37 2.15 -6.80 4.04
CA ASP A 37 3.31 -7.59 3.62
C ASP A 37 4.64 -6.99 4.11
N LEU A 38 4.80 -5.67 4.00
CA LEU A 38 5.98 -4.98 4.50
C LEU A 38 6.09 -5.10 6.03
N ALA A 39 5.02 -4.81 6.77
CA ALA A 39 5.04 -4.96 8.23
C ALA A 39 5.42 -6.40 8.60
N HIS A 40 4.75 -7.40 8.01
CA HIS A 40 5.01 -8.81 8.29
C HIS A 40 6.44 -9.25 7.99
N ARG A 41 7.01 -8.75 6.89
CA ARG A 41 8.39 -9.08 6.50
C ARG A 41 9.43 -8.59 7.49
N PHE A 42 9.18 -7.47 8.17
CA PHE A 42 10.15 -6.84 9.06
C PHE A 42 9.82 -6.97 10.55
N SER A 43 8.69 -7.60 10.90
CA SER A 43 8.29 -7.91 12.27
C SER A 43 8.03 -9.42 12.43
N ASP A 44 8.99 -10.17 12.96
CA ASP A 44 8.75 -11.57 13.33
C ASP A 44 7.85 -11.62 14.57
N ALA A 45 6.72 -12.32 14.47
CA ALA A 45 5.77 -12.50 15.55
C ALA A 45 6.35 -13.27 16.76
N ARG A 46 7.50 -13.93 16.59
CA ARG A 46 8.21 -14.65 17.66
C ARG A 46 9.20 -13.77 18.43
N GLU A 47 9.49 -12.59 17.91
CA GLU A 47 10.46 -11.66 18.49
C GLU A 47 9.75 -10.52 19.20
N TYR A 48 10.44 -9.91 20.17
CA TYR A 48 9.96 -8.70 20.79
C TYR A 48 10.06 -7.52 19.81
N PRO A 49 9.15 -6.53 19.86
CA PRO A 49 9.16 -5.38 18.94
C PRO A 49 10.49 -4.62 18.87
N GLU A 50 11.25 -4.60 19.96
CA GLU A 50 12.57 -3.98 20.04
C GLU A 50 13.64 -4.70 19.20
N GLN A 51 13.37 -5.94 18.79
CA GLN A 51 14.26 -6.76 17.96
C GLN A 51 13.90 -6.69 16.48
N TRP A 52 12.73 -6.14 16.12
CA TRP A 52 12.30 -6.00 14.74
C TRP A 52 13.23 -5.08 13.94
N ASP A 53 13.36 -5.34 12.65
CA ASP A 53 14.16 -4.52 11.74
C ASP A 53 13.36 -3.29 11.26
N LEU A 54 12.99 -2.44 12.22
CA LEU A 54 12.29 -1.19 11.98
C LEU A 54 13.09 -0.20 11.10
N PRO A 55 14.43 -0.14 11.15
CA PRO A 55 15.22 0.63 10.20
C PRO A 55 14.99 0.18 8.76
N ALA A 56 15.08 -1.12 8.47
CA ALA A 56 14.83 -1.64 7.12
C ALA A 56 13.38 -1.44 6.68
N LEU A 57 12.41 -1.57 7.60
CA LEU A 57 11.02 -1.24 7.30
C LEU A 57 10.86 0.22 6.88
N ARG A 58 11.47 1.18 7.60
CA ARG A 58 11.39 2.61 7.26
C ARG A 58 11.94 2.87 5.85
N ASP A 59 13.06 2.25 5.50
CA ASP A 59 13.65 2.38 4.16
C ASP A 59 12.75 1.76 3.08
N ALA A 60 12.17 0.60 3.35
CA ALA A 60 11.23 -0.05 2.43
C ALA A 60 9.96 0.78 2.23
N VAL A 61 9.43 1.41 3.30
CA VAL A 61 8.27 2.30 3.23
C VAL A 61 8.57 3.54 2.39
N VAL A 62 9.75 4.14 2.54
CA VAL A 62 10.18 5.26 1.70
C VAL A 62 10.28 4.83 0.24
N ALA A 63 10.88 3.67 -0.04
CA ALA A 63 11.03 3.16 -1.39
C ALA A 63 9.69 2.84 -2.07
N GLN A 64 8.74 2.26 -1.32
CA GLN A 64 7.47 1.79 -1.86
C GLN A 64 6.40 2.89 -1.94
N PHE A 65 6.28 3.71 -0.90
CA PHE A 65 5.19 4.68 -0.76
C PHE A 65 5.65 6.14 -0.84
N GLY A 66 6.96 6.40 -0.75
CA GLY A 66 7.51 7.75 -0.87
C GLY A 66 7.30 8.64 0.35
N TYR A 67 7.03 8.07 1.53
CA TYR A 67 6.94 8.80 2.80
C TYR A 67 7.83 8.16 3.86
N ARG A 68 8.16 8.92 4.91
CA ARG A 68 8.91 8.41 6.06
C ARG A 68 7.95 7.90 7.13
N LEU A 69 8.06 6.63 7.47
CA LEU A 69 7.34 6.06 8.61
C LEU A 69 7.92 6.62 9.91
N ASP A 70 7.07 7.27 10.71
CA ASP A 70 7.41 7.74 12.03
C ASP A 70 6.96 6.73 13.09
N LEU A 71 7.93 6.23 13.87
CA LEU A 71 7.71 5.31 14.98
C LEU A 71 8.55 5.83 16.16
N PRO A 72 7.93 6.56 17.10
CA PRO A 72 8.61 7.02 18.31
C PRO A 72 9.20 5.84 19.08
N GLN A 73 10.43 5.97 19.60
CA GLN A 73 11.10 4.85 20.27
C GLN A 73 10.34 4.36 21.51
N GLU A 74 9.65 5.27 22.19
CA GLU A 74 8.79 4.99 23.34
C GLU A 74 7.52 4.18 22.99
N GLU A 75 7.11 4.15 21.72
CA GLU A 75 5.96 3.38 21.25
C GLU A 75 6.36 1.98 20.77
N VAL A 76 7.62 1.79 20.35
CA VAL A 76 8.13 0.51 19.82
C VAL A 76 7.80 -0.68 20.72
N PRO A 77 8.05 -0.66 22.04
CA PRO A 77 7.73 -1.79 22.94
C PRO A 77 6.25 -2.18 22.97
N LYS A 78 5.34 -1.30 22.55
CA LYS A 78 3.90 -1.50 22.56
C LYS A 78 3.35 -1.94 21.20
N LEU A 79 4.20 -1.94 20.17
CA LEU A 79 3.78 -2.32 18.84
C LEU A 79 3.45 -3.81 18.78
N GLN A 80 2.40 -4.10 18.03
CA GLN A 80 2.04 -5.42 17.54
C GLN A 80 2.14 -5.40 16.02
N GLN A 81 2.32 -6.57 15.43
CA GLN A 81 2.43 -6.74 13.98
C GLN A 81 1.25 -6.10 13.23
N ASP A 82 0.01 -6.39 13.66
CA ASP A 82 -1.20 -5.79 13.10
C ASP A 82 -1.22 -4.27 13.25
N SER A 83 -0.81 -3.75 14.42
CA SER A 83 -0.76 -2.29 14.64
C SER A 83 0.32 -1.60 13.80
N LEU A 84 1.41 -2.30 13.49
CA LEU A 84 2.48 -1.82 12.62
C LEU A 84 1.99 -1.76 11.17
N ALA A 85 1.28 -2.78 10.70
CA ALA A 85 0.65 -2.80 9.38
C ALA A 85 -0.34 -1.63 9.23
N VAL A 86 -1.20 -1.41 10.23
CA VAL A 86 -2.12 -0.26 10.26
C VAL A 86 -1.35 1.05 10.18
N ARG A 87 -0.26 1.21 10.94
CA ARG A 87 0.55 2.44 10.93
C ARG A 87 1.20 2.72 9.57
N VAL A 88 1.68 1.68 8.90
CA VAL A 88 2.23 1.78 7.55
C VAL A 88 1.11 2.17 6.57
N ARG A 89 -0.03 1.49 6.63
CA ARG A 89 -1.17 1.78 5.78
C ARG A 89 -1.66 3.22 5.93
N GLU A 90 -1.91 3.70 7.15
CA GLU A 90 -2.36 5.08 7.42
C GLU A 90 -1.36 6.11 6.87
N GLY A 91 -0.06 5.86 7.01
CA GLY A 91 0.97 6.74 6.48
C GLY A 91 0.97 6.78 4.95
N ALA A 92 0.75 5.64 4.29
CA ALA A 92 0.63 5.54 2.85
C ALA A 92 -0.64 6.23 2.33
N GLU A 93 -1.79 6.01 2.99
CA GLU A 93 -3.06 6.68 2.68
C GLU A 93 -2.94 8.20 2.83
N ALA A 94 -2.30 8.68 3.90
CA ALA A 94 -2.04 10.11 4.08
C ALA A 94 -1.08 10.68 3.00
N ALA A 95 -0.06 9.91 2.60
CA ALA A 95 0.82 10.32 1.52
C ALA A 95 0.09 10.39 0.17
N TYR A 96 -0.81 9.46 -0.09
CA TYR A 96 -1.68 9.45 -1.25
C TYR A 96 -2.63 10.66 -1.25
N ALA A 97 -3.32 10.91 -0.13
CA ALA A 97 -4.25 12.04 -0.01
C ALA A 97 -3.55 13.39 -0.25
N ARG A 98 -2.32 13.58 0.27
CA ARG A 98 -1.52 14.78 -0.03
C ARG A 98 -1.20 14.94 -1.51
N LYS A 99 -0.89 13.85 -2.22
CA LYS A 99 -0.69 13.90 -3.67
C LYS A 99 -2.00 14.25 -4.38
N GLU A 100 -3.13 13.70 -3.94
CA GLU A 100 -4.45 14.04 -4.50
C GLU A 100 -4.80 15.52 -4.32
N GLU A 101 -4.47 16.11 -3.17
CA GLU A 101 -4.62 17.55 -2.94
C GLU A 101 -3.69 18.38 -3.83
N GLU A 102 -2.45 17.93 -4.08
CA GLU A 102 -1.46 18.64 -4.90
C GLU A 102 -1.81 18.61 -6.40
N TYR A 103 -2.22 17.45 -6.93
CA TYR A 103 -2.49 17.26 -8.36
C TYR A 103 -3.96 17.50 -8.74
N GLY A 104 -4.87 17.42 -7.77
CA GLY A 104 -6.31 17.41 -7.99
C GLY A 104 -6.85 16.01 -8.35
N ALA A 105 -8.10 15.74 -7.94
CA ALA A 105 -8.73 14.42 -8.07
C ALA A 105 -8.77 13.90 -9.52
N ASP A 106 -9.12 14.75 -10.49
CA ASP A 106 -9.24 14.33 -11.89
C ASP A 106 -7.89 13.86 -12.48
N ALA A 107 -6.81 14.57 -12.15
CA ALA A 107 -5.46 14.21 -12.58
C ALA A 107 -4.98 12.91 -11.91
N MET A 108 -5.23 12.75 -10.61
CA MET A 108 -4.90 11.51 -9.90
C MET A 108 -5.63 10.30 -10.45
N ARG A 109 -6.95 10.41 -10.69
CA ARG A 109 -7.74 9.31 -11.28
C ARG A 109 -7.23 8.96 -12.68
N TYR A 110 -6.76 9.93 -13.46
CA TYR A 110 -6.12 9.67 -14.74
C TYR A 110 -4.79 8.92 -14.59
N LEU A 111 -3.93 9.34 -13.64
CA LEU A 111 -2.67 8.68 -13.36
C LEU A 111 -2.87 7.23 -12.88
N GLU A 112 -3.82 6.99 -11.99
CA GLU A 112 -4.18 5.65 -11.50
C GLU A 112 -4.58 4.72 -12.65
N ARG A 113 -5.48 5.18 -13.52
CA ARG A 113 -5.85 4.44 -14.75
C ARG A 113 -4.64 4.08 -15.57
N MET A 114 -3.76 5.05 -15.81
CA MET A 114 -2.57 4.86 -16.64
C MET A 114 -1.62 3.84 -16.02
N PHE A 115 -1.37 3.91 -14.71
CA PHE A 115 -0.48 2.98 -14.01
C PHE A 115 -1.05 1.56 -13.97
N LEU A 116 -2.33 1.40 -13.63
CA LEU A 116 -3.00 0.09 -13.62
C LEU A 116 -2.96 -0.54 -15.01
N LEU A 117 -3.35 0.20 -16.06
CA LEU A 117 -3.32 -0.31 -17.43
C LEU A 117 -1.92 -0.65 -17.94
N SER A 118 -0.88 0.01 -17.43
CA SER A 118 0.50 -0.26 -17.83
C SER A 118 1.12 -1.48 -17.14
N THR A 119 0.58 -1.85 -15.97
CA THR A 119 1.10 -2.94 -15.12
C THR A 119 0.39 -4.26 -15.41
N ILE A 120 -0.84 -4.21 -15.94
CA ILE A 120 -1.68 -5.37 -16.34
C ILE A 120 -1.50 -5.70 -17.82
#